data_AF-A0A645EEM0-F1
#
_entry.id   AF-A0A645EEM0-F1
#
_cell.length_a   1.000
_cell.length_b   1.000
_cell.length_c   1.000
_cell.angle_alpha   90.00
_cell.angle_beta   90.00
_cell.angle_gamma   90.00
#
_symmetry.space_group_name_H-M   'P 1'
#
loop_
_entity.id
_entity.type
_entity.pdbx_description
1 polymer ?
#
loop_
_entity_poly.entity_id
_entity_poly.type
_entity_poly.pdbx_seq_one_letter_code
_entity_poly.pdbx_strand_id
1 'polypeptide(L)'
;MYKEGRKILVDNHMQIERNKKVIKNAKALFYKKHKRLFCEICGFDFEKAYGKLGEGFIEAHHINPVSKMKDGDETSIEDIMMVCSNCHSIIHRNIDIDLEDIKKIFK
;
A
#
# COMPACT_ATOMS: atom_id res chain seq x y z
N MET A 1 -7.41 18.67 -30.24
CA MET A 1 -7.03 19.37 -28.99
C MET A 1 -8.14 19.12 -27.97
N TYR A 2 -7.80 18.68 -26.77
CA TYR A 2 -8.76 18.38 -25.71
C TYR A 2 -8.86 19.55 -24.73
N LYS A 3 -10.07 19.87 -24.26
CA LYS A 3 -10.27 20.87 -23.21
C LYS A 3 -10.05 20.20 -21.86
N GLU A 4 -8.94 20.52 -21.21
CA GLU A 4 -8.57 20.04 -19.87
C GLU A 4 -8.71 21.20 -18.84
N GLY A 5 -8.57 20.91 -17.53
CA GLY A 5 -8.58 21.93 -16.47
C GLY A 5 -9.93 22.20 -15.80
N ARG A 6 -10.96 21.38 -16.05
CA ARG A 6 -12.22 21.44 -15.29
C ARG A 6 -11.93 21.07 -13.83
N LYS A 7 -12.12 22.03 -12.93
CA LYS A 7 -12.12 21.76 -11.49
C LYS A 7 -13.39 20.98 -11.14
N ILE A 8 -13.19 19.75 -10.70
CA ILE A 8 -14.24 18.89 -10.15
C ILE A 8 -13.96 18.73 -8.66
N LEU A 9 -15.00 18.82 -7.83
CA LEU A 9 -14.91 18.42 -6.44
C LEU A 9 -14.77 16.91 -6.42
N VAL A 10 -13.58 16.44 -6.03
CA VAL A 10 -13.28 15.02 -5.88
C VAL A 10 -13.10 14.73 -4.40
N ASP A 11 -14.19 14.74 -3.63
CA ASP A 11 -14.18 13.98 -2.37
C ASP A 11 -15.55 13.81 -1.70
N ASN A 12 -15.86 12.55 -1.39
CA ASN A 12 -16.79 12.13 -0.34
C ASN A 12 -16.14 10.92 0.38
N HIS A 13 -14.86 11.03 0.76
CA HIS A 13 -14.18 10.00 1.54
C HIS A 13 -14.70 9.99 2.99
N MET A 14 -15.33 8.87 3.39
CA MET A 14 -15.33 8.46 4.80
C MET A 14 -13.88 8.13 5.19
N GLN A 15 -13.31 8.90 6.11
CA GLN A 15 -12.00 8.60 6.66
C GLN A 15 -12.15 7.77 7.92
N ILE A 16 -11.74 6.50 7.85
CA ILE A 16 -11.52 5.70 9.04
C ILE A 16 -10.18 6.13 9.64
N GLU A 17 -10.15 6.38 10.95
CA GLU A 17 -8.94 6.77 11.66
C GLU A 17 -7.89 5.65 11.54
N ARG A 18 -6.86 5.88 10.73
CA ARG A 18 -5.74 4.96 10.60
C ARG A 18 -4.68 5.32 11.63
N ASN A 19 -4.39 4.38 12.53
CA ASN A 19 -3.29 4.56 13.47
C ASN A 19 -1.95 4.55 12.74
N LYS A 20 -1.39 5.74 12.52
CA LYS A 20 -0.12 5.95 11.78
C LYS A 20 1.06 5.17 12.40
N LYS A 21 0.99 4.78 13.67
CA LYS A 21 2.04 3.97 14.33
C LYS A 21 2.13 2.57 13.72
N VAL A 22 1.01 1.98 13.30
CA VAL A 22 0.99 0.62 12.73
C VAL A 22 1.82 0.57 11.44
N ILE A 23 1.58 1.51 10.52
CA ILE A 23 2.32 1.60 9.26
C ILE A 23 3.82 1.85 9.51
N LYS A 24 4.15 2.76 10.42
CA LYS A 24 5.55 3.05 10.77
C LYS A 24 6.26 1.82 11.33
N ASN A 25 5.60 1.09 12.23
CA ASN A 25 6.15 -0.11 12.85
C ASN A 25 6.28 -1.26 11.84
N ALA A 26 5.29 -1.44 10.96
CA ALA A 26 5.33 -2.43 9.88
C ALA A 26 6.54 -2.20 8.95
N LYS A 27 6.74 -0.96 8.49
CA LYS A 27 7.91 -0.59 7.68
C LYS A 27 9.23 -0.84 8.41
N ALA A 28 9.31 -0.46 9.68
CA ALA A 28 10.51 -0.64 10.49
C ALA A 28 10.84 -2.12 10.70
N LEU A 29 9.84 -2.96 10.99
CA LEU A 29 10.01 -4.41 11.15
C LEU A 29 10.41 -5.07 9.83
N PHE A 30 9.77 -4.69 8.72
CA PHE A 30 10.11 -5.16 7.39
C PHE A 30 11.57 -4.84 7.05
N TYR A 31 11.98 -3.58 7.24
CA TYR A 31 13.35 -3.15 7.04
C TYR A 31 14.33 -3.86 7.96
N LYS A 32 13.99 -4.05 9.25
CA LYS A 32 14.84 -4.77 10.21
C LYS A 32 15.10 -6.20 9.75
N LYS A 33 14.08 -6.88 9.21
CA LYS A 33 14.12 -8.27 8.72
C LYS A 33 14.84 -8.40 7.38
N HIS A 34 14.55 -7.53 6.42
CA HIS A 34 15.02 -7.67 5.04
C HIS A 34 16.20 -6.77 4.66
N LYS A 35 16.53 -5.78 5.48
CA LYS A 35 17.56 -4.74 5.24
C LYS A 35 17.31 -3.87 4.00
N ARG A 36 16.09 -3.88 3.48
CA ARG A 36 15.62 -3.08 2.35
C ARG A 36 14.11 -2.98 2.38
N LEU A 37 13.56 -1.99 1.68
CA LEU A 37 12.12 -1.83 1.46
C LEU A 37 11.81 -2.13 -0.01
N PHE A 38 11.01 -3.16 -0.26
CA PHE A 38 10.62 -3.55 -1.60
C PHE A 38 9.17 -4.03 -1.60
N CYS A 39 8.55 -4.01 -2.77
CA CYS A 39 7.21 -4.52 -2.96
C CYS A 39 7.18 -6.04 -2.83
N GLU A 40 6.35 -6.56 -1.93
CA GLU A 40 6.18 -8.01 -1.70
C GLU A 40 5.48 -8.74 -2.85
N ILE A 41 4.97 -8.00 -3.83
CA ILE A 41 4.28 -8.55 -5.01
C ILE A 41 5.25 -8.65 -6.19
N CYS A 42 5.83 -7.54 -6.63
CA CYS A 42 6.66 -7.49 -7.84
C CYS A 42 8.16 -7.31 -7.57
N GLY A 43 8.57 -7.19 -6.30
CA GLY A 43 9.98 -7.00 -5.93
C GLY A 43 10.54 -5.60 -6.19
N PHE A 44 9.72 -4.66 -6.67
CA PHE A 44 10.17 -3.29 -6.96
C PHE A 44 10.69 -2.59 -5.71
N ASP A 45 11.85 -1.94 -5.82
CA ASP A 45 12.55 -1.26 -4.75
C ASP A 45 12.84 0.18 -5.19
N PHE A 46 12.24 1.15 -4.51
CA PHE A 46 12.35 2.56 -4.89
C PHE A 46 13.75 3.12 -4.68
N GLU A 47 14.44 2.70 -3.63
CA GLU A 47 15.80 3.14 -3.37
C GLU A 47 16.75 2.59 -4.44
N LYS A 48 16.55 1.33 -4.86
CA LYS A 48 17.32 0.75 -5.97
C LYS A 48 17.05 1.46 -7.30
N ALA A 49 15.81 1.85 -7.57
CA ALA A 49 15.42 2.46 -8.85
C ALA A 49 15.73 3.96 -8.93
N TYR A 50 15.57 4.70 -7.83
CA TYR A 50 15.62 6.17 -7.79
C TYR A 50 16.72 6.72 -6.86
N GLY A 51 17.53 5.86 -6.25
CA GLY A 51 18.55 6.25 -5.29
C GLY A 51 17.94 6.93 -4.06
N LYS A 52 18.59 7.99 -3.58
CA LYS A 52 18.19 8.73 -2.38
C LYS A 52 16.76 9.29 -2.44
N LEU A 53 16.22 9.55 -3.63
CA LEU A 53 14.84 10.01 -3.78
C LEU A 53 13.81 8.94 -3.39
N GLY A 54 14.18 7.66 -3.53
CA GLY A 54 13.34 6.53 -3.15
C GLY A 54 13.62 5.97 -1.76
N GLU A 55 14.60 6.51 -1.03
CA GLU A 55 15.00 6.02 0.29
C GLU A 55 13.81 6.07 1.26
N GLY A 56 13.53 4.94 1.91
CA GLY A 56 12.41 4.83 2.85
C GLY A 56 11.01 4.81 2.20
N PHE A 57 10.92 4.98 0.88
CA PHE A 57 9.64 5.06 0.19
C PHE A 57 9.11 3.67 -0.18
N ILE A 58 7.94 3.35 0.37
CA ILE A 58 7.13 2.19 0.03
C ILE A 58 5.71 2.46 0.58
N GLU A 59 4.69 1.89 -0.06
CA GLU A 59 3.32 2.02 0.42
C GLU A 59 2.96 0.80 1.31
N ALA A 60 2.03 1.01 2.24
CA ALA A 60 1.57 -0.01 3.16
C ALA A 60 0.08 -0.28 2.89
N HIS A 61 -0.23 -1.49 2.48
CA HIS A 61 -1.58 -1.92 2.16
C HIS A 61 -2.13 -2.82 3.27
N HIS A 62 -3.36 -2.59 3.71
CA HIS A 62 -4.01 -3.46 4.69
C HIS A 62 -4.62 -4.65 3.94
N ILE A 63 -4.17 -5.86 4.26
CA ILE A 63 -4.66 -7.11 3.66
C ILE A 63 -6.16 -7.27 3.90
N ASN A 64 -6.59 -7.00 5.13
CA ASN A 64 -7.99 -6.87 5.49
C ASN A 64 -8.42 -5.41 5.32
N PRO A 65 -9.35 -5.08 4.41
CA PRO A 65 -9.76 -3.71 4.19
C PRO A 65 -10.33 -3.10 5.47
N VAL A 66 -9.73 -2.00 5.93
CA VAL A 66 -10.21 -1.26 7.10
C VAL A 66 -11.70 -0.86 6.95
N SER A 67 -12.17 -0.66 5.71
CA SER A 67 -13.58 -0.38 5.41
C SER A 67 -14.55 -1.51 5.74
N LYS A 68 -14.05 -2.74 5.97
CA LYS A 68 -14.83 -3.90 6.38
C LYS A 68 -14.70 -4.19 7.88
N MET A 69 -13.87 -3.43 8.60
CA MET A 69 -13.67 -3.58 10.04
C MET A 69 -14.81 -2.94 10.83
N LYS A 70 -15.17 -3.55 11.96
CA LYS A 70 -16.13 -3.06 12.95
C LYS A 70 -15.39 -2.32 14.07
N ASP A 71 -16.13 -1.52 14.83
CA ASP A 71 -15.59 -0.83 16.00
C ASP A 71 -15.04 -1.85 17.01
N GLY A 72 -13.77 -1.70 17.39
CA GLY A 72 -13.05 -2.65 18.25
C GLY A 72 -12.24 -3.74 17.53
N ASP A 73 -12.28 -3.83 16.20
CA ASP A 73 -11.42 -4.76 15.46
C ASP A 73 -9.94 -4.29 15.53
N GLU A 74 -9.04 -5.22 15.84
CA GLU A 74 -7.60 -4.96 15.90
C GLU A 74 -6.92 -5.24 14.55
N THR A 75 -5.94 -4.42 14.18
CA THR A 75 -5.06 -4.68 13.03
C THR A 75 -3.70 -5.11 13.56
N SER A 76 -3.25 -6.31 13.20
CA SER A 76 -1.90 -6.73 13.51
C SER A 76 -0.92 -6.18 12.48
N ILE A 77 0.36 -6.12 12.82
CA ILE A 77 1.39 -5.66 11.89
C ILE A 77 1.51 -6.64 10.69
N GLU A 78 1.21 -7.91 10.92
CA GLU A 78 1.16 -8.97 9.91
C GLU A 78 0.05 -8.75 8.86
N ASP A 79 -0.97 -7.94 9.17
CA ASP A 79 -2.04 -7.57 8.23
C ASP A 79 -1.63 -6.44 7.27
N ILE A 80 -0.37 -6.00 7.33
CA ILE A 80 0.16 -4.92 6.51
C ILE A 80 1.18 -5.46 5.51
N MET A 81 0.88 -5.28 4.23
CA MET A 81 1.76 -5.64 3.12
C MET A 81 2.50 -4.41 2.58
N MET A 82 3.80 -4.56 2.32
CA MET A 82 4.61 -3.55 1.64
C MET A 82 4.42 -3.65 0.13
N VAL A 83 3.91 -2.59 -0.49
CA VAL A 83 3.60 -2.56 -1.93
C VAL A 83 4.13 -1.29 -2.59
N CYS A 84 4.45 -1.36 -3.89
CA CYS A 84 4.75 -0.16 -4.67
C CYS A 84 3.47 0.53 -5.15
N SER A 85 3.57 1.80 -5.53
CA SER A 85 2.42 2.61 -5.98
C SER A 85 1.64 2.00 -7.14
N ASN A 86 2.32 1.28 -8.04
CA ASN A 86 1.68 0.59 -9.17
C ASN A 86 0.85 -0.61 -8.69
N CYS A 87 1.45 -1.50 -7.89
CA CYS A 87 0.73 -2.64 -7.32
C CYS A 87 -0.41 -2.20 -6.41
N HIS A 88 -0.19 -1.15 -5.62
CA HIS A 88 -1.22 -0.60 -4.74
C HIS A 88 -2.42 -0.05 -5.54
N SER A 89 -2.15 0.66 -6.63
CA SER A 89 -3.20 1.15 -7.54
C SER A 89 -4.00 0.01 -8.17
N ILE A 90 -3.34 -1.10 -8.55
CA ILE A 90 -4.01 -2.28 -9.11
C ILE A 90 -4.89 -2.98 -8.06
N ILE A 91 -4.39 -3.13 -6.84
CA ILE A 91 -5.18 -3.73 -5.73
C ILE A 91 -6.44 -2.88 -5.49
N HIS A 92 -6.31 -1.56 -5.40
CA HIS A 92 -7.46 -0.70 -5.18
C HIS A 92 -8.43 -0.63 -6.37
N ARG A 93 -7.96 -0.91 -7.58
CA ARG A 93 -8.81 -0.97 -8.78
C ARG A 93 -9.67 -2.23 -8.83
N ASN A 94 -9.21 -3.33 -8.23
CA ASN A 94 -9.91 -4.61 -8.17
C ASN A 94 -10.07 -5.05 -6.71
N ILE A 95 -11.04 -4.45 -6.02
CA ILE A 95 -11.35 -4.69 -4.59
C ILE A 95 -11.59 -6.17 -4.25
N ASP A 96 -11.96 -6.99 -5.23
CA ASP A 96 -12.28 -8.41 -5.05
C ASP A 96 -11.19 -9.39 -5.50
N ILE A 97 -10.02 -8.90 -5.93
CA ILE A 97 -8.90 -9.80 -6.27
C ILE A 97 -8.20 -10.24 -4.98
N ASP A 98 -8.05 -11.56 -4.83
CA ASP A 98 -7.21 -12.17 -3.80
C ASP A 98 -5.74 -11.80 -4.02
N LEU A 99 -5.05 -11.41 -2.94
CA LEU A 99 -3.62 -11.10 -2.95
C LEU A 99 -2.77 -12.29 -3.44
N GLU A 100 -3.21 -13.51 -3.15
CA GLU A 100 -2.57 -14.73 -3.64
C GLU A 100 -2.61 -14.81 -5.17
N ASP A 101 -3.69 -14.32 -5.79
CA ASP A 101 -3.83 -14.29 -7.24
C ASP A 101 -3.00 -13.18 -7.87
N ILE A 102 -2.82 -12.03 -7.20
CA ILE A 102 -1.92 -10.97 -7.69
C ILE A 102 -0.47 -11.46 -7.69
N LYS A 103 -0.05 -12.17 -6.65
CA LYS A 103 1.32 -12.72 -6.58
C LYS A 103 1.61 -13.74 -7.69
N LYS A 104 0.60 -14.43 -8.21
CA LYS A 104 0.76 -15.36 -9.36
C LYS A 104 0.96 -14.63 -10.69
N ILE A 105 0.45 -13.40 -10.84
CA ILE A 105 0.55 -12.61 -12.08
C ILE A 105 1.97 -12.08 -12.32
N PHE A 106 2.72 -11.81 -11.25
CA PHE A 106 4.06 -11.20 -11.32
C PHE A 106 5.23 -12.19 -11.12
N LYS A 107 4.97 -13.50 -11.27
CA LYS A 107 5.99 -14.55 -11.28
C LYS A 107 6.46 -14.89 -12.70
#